data_AF-A0A640XNQ5-F1
#
_entry.id   AF-A0A640XNQ5-F1
#
_cell.length_a   1.000
_cell.length_b   1.000
_cell.length_c   1.000
_cell.angle_alpha   90.00
_cell.angle_beta   90.00
_cell.angle_gamma   90.00
#
_symmetry.space_group_name_H-M   'P 1'
#
loop_
_entity.id
_entity.type
_entity.pdbx_description
1 polymer ?
#
loop_
_entity_poly.entity_id
_entity_poly.type
_entity_poly.pdbx_seq_one_letter_code
_entity_poly.pdbx_strand_id
1 'polypeptide(L)'
;MTEEKSNYEFSGKYIIKADLRCLTGLHIGGTDEGFEIGGMDNPVIKDPITGYPYIPGSSLKGKMRSLLEWANNKVNFKQENGKWKGKLCECGNCDICFIYGCSAATSVKEPTRLTIRDSFPKGLCEDNGKILPEEQRKGTIETWKTKM
;
A
#
# COMPACT_ATOMS: atom_id res chain seq x y z
N MET A 1 -20.66 8.28 29.36
CA MET A 1 -20.66 7.30 28.25
C MET A 1 -19.70 6.21 28.64
N THR A 2 -20.24 5.04 28.98
CA THR A 2 -19.49 3.85 29.37
C THR A 2 -18.66 3.37 28.18
N GLU A 3 -17.34 3.44 28.30
CA GLU A 3 -16.41 2.78 27.38
C GLU A 3 -16.61 1.27 27.53
N GLU A 4 -17.39 0.66 26.64
CA GLU A 4 -17.37 -0.78 26.46
C GLU A 4 -16.00 -1.16 25.91
N LYS A 5 -15.07 -1.50 26.82
CA LYS A 5 -13.81 -2.15 26.45
C LYS A 5 -14.15 -3.45 25.74
N SER A 6 -13.88 -3.48 24.45
CA SER A 6 -14.06 -4.68 23.65
C SER A 6 -13.09 -5.76 24.12
N ASN A 7 -13.63 -6.91 24.54
CA ASN A 7 -12.90 -7.98 25.20
C ASN A 7 -12.23 -8.90 24.15
N TYR A 8 -11.28 -8.35 23.41
CA TYR A 8 -10.50 -9.11 22.42
C TYR A 8 -9.13 -9.50 22.98
N GLU A 9 -8.80 -10.79 22.85
CA GLU A 9 -7.46 -11.30 23.17
C GLU A 9 -6.67 -11.48 21.87
N PHE A 10 -5.40 -11.05 21.88
CA PHE A 10 -4.51 -11.25 20.75
C PHE A 10 -4.11 -12.73 20.66
N SER A 11 -4.68 -13.47 19.70
CA SER A 11 -4.35 -14.88 19.49
C SER A 11 -3.06 -15.09 18.69
N GLY A 12 -2.68 -14.15 17.82
CA GLY A 12 -1.50 -14.29 16.97
C GLY A 12 -1.57 -13.47 15.68
N LYS A 13 -0.52 -13.60 14.85
CA LYS A 13 -0.39 -12.89 13.57
C LYS A 13 -0.10 -13.86 12.45
N TYR A 14 -0.95 -13.86 11.43
CA TYR A 14 -0.67 -14.52 10.16
C TYR A 14 0.25 -13.64 9.31
N ILE A 15 1.36 -14.21 8.85
CA ILE A 15 2.33 -13.53 7.99
C ILE A 15 2.22 -14.13 6.59
N ILE A 16 1.78 -13.31 5.63
CA ILE A 16 1.69 -13.68 4.22
C ILE A 16 2.84 -12.98 3.49
N LYS A 17 3.73 -13.77 2.89
CA LYS A 17 4.82 -13.29 2.02
C LYS A 17 4.49 -13.65 0.57
N ALA A 18 4.74 -12.73 -0.36
CA ALA A 18 4.53 -12.95 -1.78
C ALA A 18 5.49 -12.11 -2.61
N ASP A 19 5.91 -12.65 -3.76
CA ASP A 19 6.66 -11.92 -4.78
C ASP A 19 5.69 -11.27 -5.78
N LEU A 20 5.80 -9.95 -5.97
CA LEU A 20 5.00 -9.22 -6.96
C LEU A 20 5.76 -9.16 -8.29
N ARG A 21 5.21 -9.79 -9.33
CA ARG A 21 5.78 -9.73 -10.68
C ARG A 21 5.11 -8.63 -11.50
N CYS A 22 5.92 -7.68 -11.94
CA CYS A 22 5.50 -6.65 -12.88
C CYS A 22 5.42 -7.24 -14.30
N LEU A 23 4.22 -7.37 -14.86
CA LEU A 23 4.01 -7.95 -16.20
C LEU A 23 4.10 -6.89 -17.31
N THR A 24 3.76 -5.65 -17.01
CA THR A 24 3.81 -4.46 -17.88
C THR A 24 4.51 -3.32 -17.14
N GLY A 25 4.80 -2.19 -17.80
CA GLY A 25 5.32 -1.01 -17.09
C GLY A 25 4.42 -0.59 -15.93
N LEU A 26 5.00 -0.39 -14.75
CA LEU A 26 4.31 0.08 -13.55
C LEU A 26 4.79 1.47 -13.20
N HIS A 27 3.85 2.40 -13.11
CA HIS A 27 4.07 3.76 -12.64
C HIS A 27 3.31 3.97 -11.33
N ILE A 28 4.04 4.39 -10.30
CA ILE A 28 3.47 4.87 -9.03
C ILE A 28 4.11 6.23 -8.79
N GLY A 29 3.33 7.29 -8.99
CA GLY A 29 3.80 8.65 -8.82
C GLY A 29 4.22 8.94 -7.38
N GLY A 30 5.37 9.60 -7.23
CA GLY A 30 5.79 10.23 -5.98
C GLY A 30 5.41 11.71 -5.95
N THR A 31 5.61 12.35 -4.80
CA THR A 31 5.75 13.81 -4.75
C THR A 31 7.12 14.20 -5.30
N ASP A 32 7.21 15.32 -6.03
CA ASP A 32 8.48 15.83 -6.54
C ASP A 32 9.45 16.10 -5.38
N GLU A 33 10.40 15.18 -5.18
CA GLU A 33 11.49 15.35 -4.24
C GLU A 33 12.58 16.20 -4.91
N GLY A 34 12.41 17.52 -4.82
CA GLY A 34 13.45 18.50 -5.09
C GLY A 34 13.37 19.17 -6.46
N PHE A 35 13.84 20.41 -6.51
CA PHE A 35 14.08 21.17 -7.75
C PHE A 35 15.25 20.53 -8.51
N GLU A 36 15.03 19.38 -9.14
CA GLU A 36 15.97 18.88 -10.15
C GLU A 36 15.81 19.76 -11.40
N ILE A 37 16.81 20.62 -11.64
CA ILE A 37 16.87 21.45 -12.85
C ILE A 37 16.99 20.50 -14.05
N GLY A 38 15.91 20.37 -14.83
CA GLY A 38 15.81 19.41 -15.94
C GLY A 38 15.19 18.06 -15.56
N GLY A 39 14.42 18.00 -14.46
CA GLY A 39 13.73 16.80 -14.00
C GLY A 39 12.79 16.16 -15.03
N MET A 40 12.61 14.86 -14.92
CA MET A 40 11.72 14.06 -15.76
C MET A 40 10.25 14.33 -15.39
N ASP A 41 9.39 14.60 -16.38
CA ASP A 41 7.95 14.75 -16.14
C ASP A 41 7.38 13.46 -15.52
N ASN A 42 6.74 13.59 -14.36
CA ASN A 42 6.03 12.52 -13.62
C ASN A 42 6.93 11.37 -13.09
N PRO A 43 7.79 11.65 -12.09
CA PRO A 43 8.71 10.66 -11.53
C PRO A 43 7.99 9.51 -10.83
N VAL A 44 8.60 8.32 -10.89
CA VAL A 44 8.20 7.17 -10.08
C VAL A 44 8.77 7.32 -8.67
N ILE A 45 7.98 7.00 -7.65
CA ILE A 45 8.42 7.03 -6.25
C ILE A 45 9.62 6.10 -6.04
N LYS A 46 10.64 6.62 -5.36
CA LYS A 46 11.86 5.90 -5.02
C LYS A 46 12.06 5.94 -3.52
N ASP A 47 12.76 4.94 -3.00
CA ASP A 47 13.24 4.97 -1.63
C ASP A 47 14.42 5.95 -1.53
N PRO A 48 14.38 6.96 -0.65
CA PRO A 48 15.42 7.99 -0.58
C PRO A 48 16.78 7.44 -0.11
N ILE A 49 16.81 6.28 0.54
CA ILE A 49 18.04 5.67 1.03
C ILE A 49 18.75 4.90 -0.08
N THR A 50 18.00 4.10 -0.84
CA THR A 50 18.57 3.20 -1.86
C THR A 50 18.47 3.71 -3.29
N GLY A 51 17.60 4.70 -3.55
CA GLY A 51 17.34 5.25 -4.88
C GLY A 51 16.50 4.34 -5.78
N TYR A 52 16.09 3.15 -5.32
CA TYR A 52 15.29 2.22 -6.12
C TYR A 52 13.80 2.51 -6.02
N PRO A 53 13.02 2.25 -7.09
CA PRO A 53 11.57 2.31 -7.03
C PRO A 53 11.03 1.18 -6.14
N TYR A 54 9.95 1.48 -5.43
CA TYR A 54 9.27 0.51 -4.57
C TYR A 54 7.75 0.66 -4.72
N ILE A 55 7.01 -0.34 -4.25
CA ILE A 55 5.53 -0.28 -4.19
C ILE A 55 5.14 0.07 -2.75
N PRO A 56 4.55 1.26 -2.50
CA PRO A 56 4.10 1.61 -1.17
C PRO A 56 3.00 0.67 -0.67
N GLY A 57 3.09 0.27 0.60
CA GLY A 57 2.10 -0.56 1.26
C GLY A 57 0.73 0.11 1.31
N SER A 58 0.70 1.45 1.40
CA SER A 58 -0.52 2.26 1.32
C SER A 58 -1.19 2.17 -0.06
N SER A 59 -0.42 2.26 -1.14
CA SER A 59 -0.89 2.13 -2.52
C SER A 59 -1.48 0.74 -2.78
N LEU A 60 -0.77 -0.31 -2.37
CA LEU A 60 -1.25 -1.69 -2.50
C LEU A 60 -2.51 -1.93 -1.66
N LYS A 61 -2.50 -1.48 -0.39
CA LYS A 61 -3.66 -1.57 0.52
C LYS A 61 -4.88 -0.85 -0.04
N GLY A 62 -4.70 0.36 -0.55
CA GLY A 62 -5.77 1.18 -1.13
C GLY A 62 -6.38 0.52 -2.36
N LYS A 63 -5.55 -0.03 -3.26
CA LYS A 63 -6.04 -0.73 -4.46
C LYS A 63 -6.81 -2.00 -4.09
N MET A 64 -6.29 -2.82 -3.19
CA MET A 64 -6.99 -4.03 -2.72
C MET A 64 -8.32 -3.69 -2.05
N ARG A 65 -8.34 -2.68 -1.18
CA ARG A 65 -9.58 -2.20 -0.54
C ARG A 65 -10.60 -1.76 -1.58
N SER A 66 -10.20 -0.91 -2.52
CA SER A 66 -11.09 -0.36 -3.54
C SER A 66 -11.71 -1.48 -4.39
N LEU A 67 -10.90 -2.46 -4.82
CA LEU A 67 -11.39 -3.61 -5.59
C LEU A 67 -12.39 -4.46 -4.79
N LEU A 68 -12.14 -4.69 -3.50
CA LEU A 68 -13.05 -5.44 -2.64
C LEU A 68 -14.35 -4.67 -2.36
N GLU A 69 -14.30 -3.35 -2.19
CA GLU A 69 -15.51 -2.53 -2.04
C GLU A 69 -16.37 -2.59 -3.31
N TRP A 70 -15.74 -2.53 -4.49
CA TRP A 70 -16.43 -2.72 -5.77
C TRP A 70 -17.04 -4.11 -5.90
N ALA A 71 -16.26 -5.17 -5.64
CA ALA A 71 -16.72 -6.55 -5.75
C ALA A 71 -17.91 -6.86 -4.82
N ASN A 72 -17.99 -6.20 -3.67
CA ASN A 72 -19.06 -6.38 -2.69
C ASN A 72 -20.20 -5.34 -2.81
N ASN A 73 -20.23 -4.52 -3.86
CA ASN A 73 -21.21 -3.45 -4.04
C ASN A 73 -21.32 -2.49 -2.83
N LYS A 74 -20.17 -2.20 -2.19
CA LYS A 74 -20.08 -1.32 -1.01
C LYS A 74 -19.60 0.09 -1.35
N VAL A 75 -19.44 0.40 -2.63
CA VAL A 75 -19.04 1.74 -3.06
C VAL A 75 -20.25 2.63 -3.18
N ASN A 76 -20.22 3.78 -2.48
CA ASN A 76 -21.27 4.77 -2.57
C ASN A 76 -20.89 5.83 -3.60
N PHE A 77 -21.58 5.86 -4.72
CA PHE A 77 -21.46 6.91 -5.72
C PHE A 77 -22.58 7.92 -5.55
N LYS A 78 -22.21 9.19 -5.40
CA LYS A 78 -23.15 10.30 -5.42
C LYS A 78 -22.71 11.30 -6.48
N GLN A 79 -23.68 11.87 -7.17
CA GLN A 79 -23.44 12.97 -8.08
C GLN A 79 -23.60 14.28 -7.31
N GLU A 80 -22.52 15.04 -7.19
CA GLU A 80 -22.51 16.36 -6.55
C GLU A 80 -21.97 17.36 -7.57
N ASN A 81 -22.72 18.43 -7.86
CA ASN A 81 -22.34 19.51 -8.78
C ASN A 81 -21.88 18.99 -10.17
N GLY A 82 -22.60 18.02 -10.72
CA GLY A 82 -22.27 17.42 -12.02
C GLY A 82 -21.05 16.48 -12.03
N LYS A 83 -20.38 16.27 -10.89
CA LYS A 83 -19.24 15.36 -10.75
C LYS A 83 -19.62 14.13 -9.94
N TRP A 84 -19.18 12.96 -10.39
CA TRP A 84 -19.30 11.72 -9.62
C TRP A 84 -18.26 11.70 -8.49
N LYS A 85 -18.71 11.53 -7.25
CA LYS A 85 -17.85 11.27 -6.10
C LYS A 85 -18.12 9.87 -5.59
N GLY A 86 -17.07 9.05 -5.60
CA GLY A 86 -17.05 7.76 -4.91
C GLY A 86 -16.59 7.96 -3.48
N LYS A 87 -17.39 7.50 -2.51
CA LYS A 87 -17.01 7.47 -1.10
C LYS A 87 -16.76 6.01 -0.68
N LEU A 88 -15.65 5.79 0.03
CA LEU A 88 -15.33 4.50 0.62
C LEU A 88 -16.37 4.10 1.66
N CYS A 89 -16.42 2.80 1.98
CA CYS A 89 -17.30 2.30 3.02
C CYS A 89 -16.83 2.76 4.41
N GLU A 90 -17.72 3.44 5.14
CA GLU A 90 -17.48 3.98 6.49
C GLU A 90 -18.54 3.50 7.49
N CYS A 91 -19.16 2.33 7.26
CA CYS A 91 -20.22 1.83 8.14
C CYS A 91 -19.71 1.32 9.51
N GLY A 92 -18.41 1.04 9.64
CA GLY A 92 -17.80 0.59 10.89
C GLY A 92 -18.24 -0.79 11.39
N ASN A 93 -19.03 -1.54 10.60
CA ASN A 93 -19.59 -2.84 11.00
C ASN A 93 -19.44 -3.97 9.97
N CYS A 94 -18.79 -3.74 8.83
CA CYS A 94 -18.61 -4.73 7.78
C CYS A 94 -17.17 -5.26 7.73
N ASP A 95 -16.98 -6.41 7.09
CA ASP A 95 -15.68 -7.09 6.99
C ASP A 95 -14.59 -6.19 6.40
N ILE A 96 -14.93 -5.36 5.41
CA ILE A 96 -13.98 -4.42 4.79
C ILE A 96 -13.50 -3.40 5.83
N CYS A 97 -14.41 -2.84 6.62
CA CYS A 97 -14.09 -1.88 7.66
C CYS A 97 -13.25 -2.51 8.79
N PHE A 98 -13.53 -3.77 9.17
CA PHE A 98 -12.74 -4.49 10.18
C PHE A 98 -11.34 -4.86 9.69
N ILE A 99 -11.21 -5.28 8.42
CA ILE A 99 -9.92 -5.67 7.84
C ILE A 99 -9.05 -4.43 7.57
N TYR A 100 -9.60 -3.41 6.91
CA TYR A 100 -8.83 -2.25 6.41
C TYR A 100 -8.84 -1.02 7.32
N GLY A 101 -9.83 -0.90 8.22
CA GLY A 101 -10.08 0.27 9.06
C GLY A 101 -11.02 1.31 8.43
N CYS A 102 -11.56 2.23 9.24
CA CYS A 102 -12.26 3.44 8.76
C CYS A 102 -11.49 4.71 9.11
N SER A 103 -11.95 5.84 8.57
CA SER A 103 -11.47 7.17 8.91
C SER A 103 -11.73 7.49 10.39
N ALA A 104 -10.92 8.38 10.97
CA ALA A 104 -11.01 8.76 12.39
C ALA A 104 -12.35 9.40 12.78
N ALA A 105 -13.08 9.94 11.80
CA ALA A 105 -14.42 10.51 12.00
C ALA A 105 -15.51 9.45 12.26
N THR A 106 -15.21 8.18 11.95
CA THR A 106 -16.13 7.06 12.17
C THR A 106 -15.67 6.28 13.40
N SER A 107 -16.58 6.10 14.37
CA SER A 107 -16.38 5.20 15.50
C SER A 107 -16.36 3.75 15.00
N VAL A 108 -15.17 3.23 14.75
CA VAL A 108 -14.99 1.81 14.43
C VAL A 108 -15.08 1.02 15.72
N LYS A 109 -15.89 -0.04 15.73
CA LYS A 109 -16.02 -0.94 16.88
C LYS A 109 -14.74 -1.72 17.18
N GLU A 110 -13.85 -1.88 16.20
CA GLU A 110 -12.70 -2.76 16.26
C GLU A 110 -11.45 -2.16 15.60
N PRO A 111 -10.23 -2.56 16.04
CA PRO A 111 -8.98 -2.13 15.42
C PRO A 111 -8.76 -2.79 14.04
N THR A 112 -7.94 -2.13 13.21
CA THR A 112 -7.57 -2.65 11.88
C THR A 112 -6.77 -3.94 11.99
N ARG A 113 -7.20 -4.99 11.28
CA ARG A 113 -6.56 -6.32 11.34
C ARG A 113 -5.49 -6.56 10.26
N LEU A 114 -5.40 -5.70 9.23
CA LEU A 114 -4.46 -5.85 8.11
C LEU A 114 -3.37 -4.77 8.10
N THR A 115 -2.11 -5.22 8.08
CA THR A 115 -0.93 -4.39 7.79
C THR A 115 -0.28 -4.84 6.50
N ILE A 116 -0.11 -3.93 5.54
CA ILE A 116 0.64 -4.16 4.31
C ILE A 116 1.93 -3.37 4.38
N ARG A 117 3.06 -4.02 4.13
CA ARG A 117 4.39 -3.41 4.12
C ARG A 117 4.77 -2.97 2.72
N ASP A 118 5.70 -2.02 2.65
CA ASP A 118 6.30 -1.59 1.39
C ASP A 118 7.03 -2.77 0.73
N SER A 119 6.91 -2.87 -0.59
CA SER A 119 7.50 -3.95 -1.38
C SER A 119 8.67 -3.41 -2.19
N PHE A 120 9.86 -3.92 -1.90
CA PHE A 120 11.11 -3.53 -2.56
C PHE A 120 11.49 -4.52 -3.67
N PRO A 121 12.37 -4.11 -4.62
CA PRO A 121 12.88 -5.01 -5.64
C PRO A 121 13.53 -6.26 -5.03
N LYS A 122 13.24 -7.42 -5.62
CA LYS A 122 13.80 -8.69 -5.16
C LYS A 122 15.32 -8.65 -5.27
N GLY A 123 15.98 -8.95 -4.15
CA GLY A 123 17.43 -8.94 -3.99
C GLY A 123 18.02 -7.63 -3.49
N LEU A 124 17.20 -6.65 -3.08
CA LEU A 124 17.67 -5.44 -2.40
C LEU A 124 18.05 -5.70 -0.93
N CYS A 125 17.24 -6.46 -0.22
CA CYS A 125 17.34 -6.67 1.22
C CYS A 125 17.28 -8.16 1.57
N GLU A 126 17.88 -8.51 2.70
CA GLU A 126 17.63 -9.78 3.39
C GLU A 126 16.22 -9.84 3.99
N ASP A 127 15.76 -11.03 4.38
CA ASP A 127 14.46 -11.25 5.04
C ASP A 127 14.27 -10.42 6.34
N ASN A 128 15.37 -10.02 6.98
CA ASN A 128 15.39 -9.20 8.19
C ASN A 128 15.30 -7.67 7.90
N GLY A 129 15.23 -7.27 6.63
CA GLY A 129 15.19 -5.87 6.20
C GLY A 129 16.56 -5.20 6.04
N LYS A 130 17.67 -5.92 6.25
CA LYS A 130 19.02 -5.40 6.05
C LYS A 130 19.29 -5.24 4.56
N ILE A 131 19.66 -4.02 4.14
CA ILE A 131 20.03 -3.72 2.75
C ILE A 131 21.34 -4.46 2.42
N LEU A 132 21.35 -5.17 1.30
CA LEU A 132 22.52 -5.89 0.82
C LEU A 132 23.54 -4.91 0.20
N PRO A 133 24.85 -5.15 0.44
CA PRO A 133 25.92 -4.49 -0.30
C PRO A 133 25.72 -4.65 -1.81
N GLU A 134 26.19 -3.68 -2.59
CA GLU A 134 25.89 -3.64 -4.01
C GLU A 134 26.41 -4.86 -4.79
N GLU A 135 27.55 -5.44 -4.38
CA GLU A 135 28.11 -6.64 -5.02
C GLU A 135 27.29 -7.91 -4.75
N GLN A 136 26.44 -7.88 -3.71
CA GLN A 136 25.64 -9.04 -3.28
C GLN A 136 24.18 -8.95 -3.73
N ARG A 137 23.77 -7.84 -4.36
CA ARG A 137 22.42 -7.65 -4.90
C ARG A 137 22.21 -8.57 -6.10
N LYS A 138 21.13 -9.34 -6.07
CA LYS A 138 20.76 -10.31 -7.12
C LYS A 138 19.33 -10.09 -7.62
N GLY A 139 18.86 -10.91 -8.56
CA GLY A 139 17.44 -10.99 -8.90
C GLY A 139 16.95 -9.84 -9.77
N THR A 140 15.97 -9.06 -9.30
CA THR A 140 15.38 -7.99 -10.13
C THR A 140 16.41 -6.89 -10.40
N ILE A 141 17.23 -6.55 -9.39
CA ILE A 141 18.26 -5.52 -9.51
C ILE A 141 19.34 -5.93 -10.52
N GLU A 142 19.77 -7.18 -10.47
CA GLU A 142 20.74 -7.74 -11.42
C GLU A 142 20.19 -7.68 -12.85
N THR A 143 18.93 -8.08 -13.04
CA THR A 143 18.26 -8.04 -14.36
C THR A 143 18.20 -6.64 -14.94
N TRP A 144 18.01 -5.61 -14.10
CA TRP A 144 18.02 -4.21 -14.55
C TRP A 144 19.41 -3.74 -14.97
N LYS A 145 20.47 -4.19 -14.29
CA LYS A 145 21.85 -3.88 -14.65
C LYS A 145 22.28 -4.52 -15.97
N THR A 146 21.79 -5.72 -16.29
CA THR A 146 22.17 -6.44 -17.52
C THR A 146 21.42 -5.97 -18.78
N LYS A 147 20.33 -5.21 -18.62
CA LYS A 147 19.50 -4.71 -19.73
C LYS A 147 19.76 -3.24 -20.10
N MET A 148 20.64 -2.56 -19.36
CA MET A 148 21.21 -1.26 -19.72
C MET A 148 22.54 -1.47 -20.44
#